data_AF-X1JYZ8-F1
#
_entry.id   AF-X1JYZ8-F1
#
_cell.length_a   1.000
_cell.length_b   1.000
_cell.length_c   1.000
_cell.angle_alpha   90.00
_cell.angle_beta   90.00
_cell.angle_gamma   90.00
#
_symmetry.space_group_name_H-M   'P 1'
#
loop_
_entity.id
_entity.type
_entity.pdbx_description
1 polymer ?
#
loop_
_entity_poly.entity_id
_entity_poly.type
_entity_poly.pdbx_seq_one_letter_code
_entity_poly.pdbx_strand_id
1 'polypeptide(L)'
;DDIYIYSDSKQGFYNLKFRASNIRSWTINNLKQEKVLHQLKKQFTETPDASLYFVTQSSCPIFGEVLPRGSSCTSREELEIVLKANKYIEEWNKLQDLLGFSDDEMLRFAKQVKFKHVIDTEEIKDLTVQKLQGA
;
A
#
# COMPACT_ATOMS: atom_id res chain seq x y z
N ASP A 1 -14.49 3.49 -4.75
CA ASP A 1 -14.67 4.93 -4.47
C ASP A 1 -13.31 5.57 -4.33
N ASP A 2 -12.96 6.46 -5.25
CA ASP A 2 -11.73 7.24 -5.20
C ASP A 2 -12.10 8.63 -4.68
N ILE A 3 -11.50 9.05 -3.56
CA ILE A 3 -11.69 10.41 -3.01
C ILE A 3 -10.48 11.27 -3.36
N TYR A 4 -10.76 12.42 -3.97
CA TYR A 4 -9.77 13.43 -4.30
C TYR A 4 -9.83 14.52 -3.24
N ILE A 5 -8.74 14.74 -2.51
CA ILE A 5 -8.65 15.80 -1.52
C ILE A 5 -7.61 16.81 -1.98
N TYR A 6 -8.06 18.03 -2.24
CA TYR A 6 -7.21 19.20 -2.35
C TYR A 6 -7.05 19.80 -0.95
N SER A 7 -5.81 19.91 -0.47
CA SER A 7 -5.46 20.76 0.67
C SER A 7 -4.39 21.75 0.23
N ASP A 8 -4.36 22.94 0.84
CA ASP A 8 -3.74 24.20 0.39
C ASP A 8 -2.23 24.20 0.02
N SER A 9 -1.59 23.04 -0.16
CA SER A 9 -0.28 22.95 -0.83
C SER A 9 0.09 21.59 -1.43
N LYS A 10 -0.72 20.52 -1.27
CA LYS A 10 -0.40 19.17 -1.81
C LYS A 10 -1.65 18.39 -2.21
N GLN A 11 -1.62 17.81 -3.41
CA GLN A 11 -2.68 16.96 -3.95
C GLN A 11 -2.59 15.56 -3.34
N GLY A 12 -3.71 15.02 -2.86
CA GLY A 12 -3.79 13.68 -2.28
C GLY A 12 -4.87 12.83 -2.97
N PHE A 13 -4.50 11.62 -3.39
CA PHE A 13 -5.43 10.66 -3.99
C PHE A 13 -5.66 9.50 -3.04
N TYR A 14 -6.93 9.20 -2.73
CA TYR A 14 -7.31 8.16 -1.79
C TYR A 14 -8.06 7.04 -2.51
N ASN A 15 -7.42 5.89 -2.64
CA ASN A 15 -8.07 4.66 -3.08
C ASN A 15 -8.69 3.96 -1.86
N LEU A 16 -9.99 4.15 -1.67
CA LEU A 16 -10.71 3.60 -0.52
C LEU A 16 -11.31 2.23 -0.87
N LYS A 17 -10.85 1.20 -0.18
CA LYS A 17 -11.40 -0.16 -0.23
C LYS A 17 -11.89 -0.62 1.15
N PHE A 18 -12.60 0.28 1.83
CA PHE A 18 -13.09 0.11 3.21
C PHE A 18 -14.04 -1.09 3.39
N ARG A 19 -14.70 -1.58 2.33
CA ARG A 19 -15.62 -2.73 2.35
C ARG A 19 -15.34 -3.72 1.23
N ALA A 20 -14.09 -4.11 1.01
CA ALA A 20 -13.81 -5.28 0.18
C ALA A 20 -14.27 -6.54 0.93
N SER A 21 -15.59 -6.80 0.93
CA SER A 21 -16.30 -7.65 1.89
C SER A 21 -15.81 -9.10 1.99
N ASN A 22 -15.01 -9.56 1.03
CA ASN A 22 -14.52 -10.93 0.96
C ASN A 22 -12.98 -11.05 0.96
N ILE A 23 -12.23 -9.93 1.01
CA ILE A 23 -10.77 -9.95 0.96
C ILE A 23 -10.21 -9.86 2.38
N ARG A 24 -9.71 -10.98 2.92
CA ARG A 24 -9.02 -10.99 4.24
C ARG A 24 -7.62 -10.36 4.18
N SER A 25 -6.94 -10.54 3.05
CA SER A 25 -5.61 -9.99 2.80
C SER A 25 -5.46 -9.67 1.32
N TRP A 26 -4.97 -8.47 1.03
CA TRP A 26 -4.73 -7.99 -0.32
C TRP A 26 -3.45 -8.60 -0.88
N THR A 27 -3.63 -9.55 -1.79
CA THR A 27 -2.54 -10.07 -2.62
C THR A 27 -2.31 -9.17 -3.84
N ILE A 28 -1.14 -9.27 -4.48
CA ILE A 28 -0.85 -8.60 -5.77
C ILE A 28 -1.95 -8.88 -6.80
N ASN A 29 -2.46 -10.12 -6.85
CA ASN A 29 -3.51 -10.51 -7.78
C ASN A 29 -4.82 -9.76 -7.51
N ASN A 30 -5.22 -9.62 -6.24
CA ASN A 30 -6.43 -8.87 -5.89
C ASN A 30 -6.26 -7.38 -6.22
N LEU A 31 -5.09 -6.81 -5.93
CA LEU A 31 -4.80 -5.41 -6.28
C LEU A 31 -4.83 -5.15 -7.79
N LYS A 32 -4.41 -6.13 -8.59
CA LYS A 32 -4.50 -6.08 -10.05
C LYS A 32 -5.96 -6.20 -10.53
N GLN A 33 -6.71 -7.19 -10.02
CA GLN A 33 -8.12 -7.43 -10.39
C GLN A 33 -8.99 -6.20 -10.08
N GLU A 34 -8.80 -5.61 -8.91
CA GLU A 34 -9.51 -4.42 -8.44
C GLU A 34 -8.98 -3.11 -9.03
N LYS A 35 -8.01 -3.20 -9.98
CA LYS A 35 -7.38 -2.08 -10.68
C LYS A 35 -6.68 -1.07 -9.77
N VAL A 36 -6.43 -1.40 -8.50
CA VAL A 36 -5.76 -0.52 -7.53
C VAL A 36 -4.36 -0.14 -8.02
N LEU A 37 -3.57 -1.12 -8.47
CA LEU A 37 -2.21 -0.86 -8.99
C LEU A 37 -2.23 0.04 -10.23
N HIS A 38 -3.22 -0.16 -11.11
CA HIS A 38 -3.37 0.64 -12.31
C HIS A 38 -3.74 2.09 -11.99
N GLN A 39 -4.66 2.31 -11.05
CA GLN A 39 -5.07 3.64 -10.61
C GLN A 39 -3.92 4.39 -9.93
N LEU A 40 -3.19 3.73 -9.02
CA LEU A 40 -2.02 4.32 -8.36
C LEU A 40 -0.91 4.64 -9.36
N LYS A 41 -0.63 3.74 -10.31
CA LYS A 41 0.32 4.01 -11.40
C LYS A 41 -0.07 5.24 -12.19
N LYS A 42 -1.34 5.31 -12.61
CA LYS A 42 -1.85 6.45 -13.40
C LYS A 42 -1.67 7.76 -12.64
N GLN A 43 -2.07 7.80 -11.37
CA GLN A 43 -1.95 8.99 -10.52
C GLN A 43 -0.48 9.37 -10.28
N PHE A 44 0.40 8.39 -10.06
CA PHE A 44 1.85 8.62 -9.97
C PHE A 44 2.40 9.30 -11.22
N THR A 45 2.01 8.82 -12.41
CA THR A 45 2.51 9.36 -13.68
C THR A 45 1.92 10.71 -14.04
N GLU A 46 0.65 10.97 -13.71
CA GLU A 46 -0.05 12.21 -14.06
C GLU A 46 0.25 13.34 -13.05
N THR A 47 0.53 12.99 -11.80
CA THR A 47 0.71 13.94 -10.70
C THR A 47 1.87 13.50 -9.80
N PRO A 48 3.13 13.65 -10.28
CA PRO A 48 4.30 13.10 -9.61
C PRO A 48 4.63 13.74 -8.25
N ASP A 49 3.98 14.84 -7.87
CA ASP A 49 4.16 15.44 -6.53
C ASP A 49 3.04 15.09 -5.55
N ALA A 50 2.06 14.30 -5.99
CA ALA A 50 0.91 13.94 -5.18
C ALA A 50 1.21 12.81 -4.20
N SER A 51 0.52 12.84 -3.05
CA SER A 51 0.53 11.71 -2.12
C SER A 51 -0.55 10.71 -2.51
N LEU A 52 -0.17 9.45 -2.64
CA LEU A 52 -1.07 8.37 -3.06
C LEU A 52 -1.40 7.50 -1.84
N TYR A 53 -2.67 7.40 -1.47
CA TYR A 53 -3.11 6.65 -0.30
C TYR A 53 -3.89 5.42 -0.71
N PHE A 54 -3.47 4.26 -0.20
CA PHE A 54 -4.28 3.05 -0.19
C PHE A 54 -4.86 2.82 1.20
N VAL A 55 -6.19 2.74 1.29
CA VAL A 55 -6.91 2.70 2.56
C VAL A 55 -7.86 1.50 2.60
N THR A 56 -7.68 0.63 3.58
CA THR A 56 -8.45 -0.62 3.72
C THR A 56 -8.41 -1.12 5.16
N GLN A 57 -9.43 -1.91 5.55
CA GLN A 57 -9.44 -2.67 6.81
C GLN A 57 -8.67 -4.00 6.70
N SER A 58 -8.57 -4.57 5.51
CA SER A 58 -7.83 -5.81 5.29
C SER A 58 -6.32 -5.58 5.26
N SER A 59 -5.55 -6.57 5.71
CA SER A 59 -4.09 -6.52 5.62
C SER A 59 -3.63 -6.39 4.16
N CYS A 60 -2.54 -5.67 3.91
CA CYS A 60 -1.93 -5.62 2.59
C CYS A 60 -0.40 -5.61 2.73
N PRO A 61 0.27 -6.77 2.67
CA PRO A 61 1.73 -6.84 2.83
C PRO A 61 2.48 -5.96 1.82
N ILE A 62 1.96 -5.81 0.60
CA ILE A 62 2.57 -4.96 -0.43
C ILE A 62 2.71 -3.51 0.04
N PHE A 63 1.63 -2.91 0.52
CA PHE A 63 1.62 -1.51 0.97
C PHE A 63 2.08 -1.34 2.42
N GLY A 64 1.92 -2.37 3.25
CA GLY A 64 2.26 -2.33 4.68
C GLY A 64 3.72 -2.70 4.99
N GLU A 65 4.37 -3.52 4.17
CA GLU A 65 5.73 -4.02 4.43
C GLU A 65 6.67 -3.82 3.24
N VAL A 66 6.29 -4.31 2.06
CA VAL A 66 7.19 -4.36 0.89
C VAL A 66 7.59 -2.96 0.42
N LEU A 67 6.61 -2.11 0.13
CA LEU A 67 6.88 -0.75 -0.33
C LEU A 67 7.55 0.14 0.74
N PRO A 68 7.10 0.16 2.01
CA PRO A 68 7.79 0.93 3.04
C PRO A 68 9.26 0.57 3.19
N ARG A 69 9.60 -0.72 3.19
CA ARG A 69 10.99 -1.19 3.28
C ARG A 69 11.83 -0.81 2.06
N GLY A 70 11.27 -0.95 0.85
CA GLY A 70 11.97 -0.49 -0.35
C GLY A 70 12.09 1.03 -0.42
N SER A 71 11.13 1.78 0.14
CA SER A 71 11.14 3.24 0.12
C SER A 71 12.28 3.87 0.94
N SER A 72 12.81 3.15 1.94
CA SER A 72 13.99 3.59 2.69
C SER A 72 15.30 3.39 1.94
N CYS A 73 15.29 2.56 0.88
CA CYS A 73 16.50 2.26 0.12
C CYS A 73 16.83 3.36 -0.89
N THR A 74 18.11 3.45 -1.21
CA THR A 74 18.69 4.42 -2.15
C THR A 74 19.25 3.78 -3.40
N SER A 75 19.52 2.46 -3.37
CA SER A 75 20.01 1.69 -4.52
C SER A 75 19.31 0.33 -4.62
N ARG A 76 19.42 -0.28 -5.80
CA ARG A 76 18.94 -1.65 -6.04
C ARG A 76 19.62 -2.66 -5.13
N GLU A 77 20.92 -2.52 -4.91
CA GLU A 77 21.71 -3.43 -4.07
C GLU A 77 21.24 -3.40 -2.61
N GLU A 78 21.03 -2.20 -2.05
CA GLU A 78 20.49 -2.02 -0.70
C GLU A 78 19.08 -2.62 -0.59
N LEU A 79 18.24 -2.37 -1.59
CA LEU A 79 16.89 -2.92 -1.67
C LEU A 79 16.89 -4.45 -1.67
N GLU A 80 17.78 -5.07 -2.44
CA GLU A 80 17.89 -6.53 -2.46
C GLU A 80 18.29 -7.09 -1.10
N ILE A 81 19.25 -6.47 -0.41
CA ILE A 81 19.68 -6.90 0.93
C ILE A 81 18.50 -6.81 1.90
N VAL A 82 17.85 -5.65 1.98
CA VAL A 82 16.74 -5.40 2.92
C VAL A 82 15.57 -6.33 2.65
N LEU A 83 15.16 -6.50 1.39
CA LEU A 83 13.99 -7.31 1.07
C LEU A 83 14.27 -8.82 1.08
N LYS A 84 15.48 -9.28 0.71
CA LYS A 84 15.86 -10.70 0.83
C LYS A 84 15.87 -11.14 2.29
N ALA A 85 16.41 -10.32 3.20
CA ALA A 85 16.42 -10.61 4.64
C ALA A 85 15.01 -10.79 5.22
N ASN A 86 14.01 -10.13 4.63
CA ASN A 86 12.61 -10.18 5.05
C ASN A 86 11.71 -11.06 4.15
N LYS A 87 12.29 -11.79 3.19
CA LYS A 87 11.57 -12.64 2.22
C LYS A 87 10.51 -11.89 1.37
N TYR A 88 10.79 -10.65 0.98
CA TYR A 88 9.89 -9.79 0.20
C TYR A 88 10.39 -9.42 -1.20
N ILE A 89 11.58 -9.89 -1.59
CA ILE A 89 12.19 -9.48 -2.85
C ILE A 89 11.41 -9.97 -4.08
N GLU A 90 10.77 -11.14 -3.99
CA GLU A 90 9.97 -11.66 -5.09
C GLU A 90 8.70 -10.86 -5.30
N GLU A 91 8.03 -10.45 -4.22
CA GLU A 91 6.86 -9.59 -4.24
C GLU A 91 7.19 -8.22 -4.83
N TRP A 92 8.36 -7.67 -4.48
CA TRP A 92 8.85 -6.43 -5.08
C TRP A 92 9.06 -6.57 -6.59
N ASN A 93 9.80 -7.59 -7.02
CA ASN A 93 10.07 -7.82 -8.44
C ASN A 93 8.77 -8.03 -9.23
N LYS A 94 7.84 -8.86 -8.71
CA LYS A 94 6.52 -9.08 -9.33
C LYS A 94 5.74 -7.77 -9.45
N LEU A 95 5.76 -6.93 -8.42
CA LEU A 95 5.08 -5.64 -8.44
C LEU A 95 5.72 -4.68 -9.46
N GLN A 96 7.05 -4.61 -9.50
CA GLN A 96 7.81 -3.82 -10.44
C GLN A 96 7.50 -4.21 -11.89
N ASP A 97 7.51 -5.51 -12.19
CA ASP A 97 7.19 -6.04 -13.52
C ASP A 97 5.76 -5.71 -13.93
N LEU A 98 4.80 -5.83 -13.01
CA LEU A 98 3.39 -5.51 -13.27
C LEU A 98 3.16 -4.02 -13.51
N LEU A 99 3.92 -3.16 -12.83
CA LEU A 99 3.88 -1.72 -13.02
C LEU A 99 4.71 -1.29 -14.23
N GLY A 100 5.63 -2.13 -14.72
CA GLY A 100 6.54 -1.81 -15.82
C GLY A 100 7.45 -0.61 -15.50
N PHE A 101 7.91 -0.52 -14.25
CA PHE A 101 8.77 0.55 -13.78
C PHE A 101 10.25 0.12 -13.79
N SER A 102 11.12 1.07 -14.14
CA SER A 102 12.55 0.98 -13.82
C SER A 102 12.77 0.97 -12.29
N ASP A 103 13.97 0.58 -11.85
CA ASP A 103 14.31 0.58 -10.41
C ASP A 103 14.10 1.97 -9.78
N ASP A 104 14.53 3.03 -10.46
CA ASP A 104 14.38 4.41 -9.99
C ASP A 104 12.91 4.85 -9.88
N GLU A 105 12.10 4.54 -10.90
CA GLU A 105 10.66 4.81 -10.87
C GLU A 105 9.97 4.04 -9.74
N MET A 106 10.35 2.78 -9.55
CA MET A 106 9.78 1.93 -8.52
C MET A 106 10.12 2.43 -7.11
N LEU A 107 11.35 2.87 -6.88
CA LEU A 107 11.77 3.49 -5.61
C LEU A 107 11.03 4.81 -5.35
N ARG A 108 10.85 5.66 -6.37
CA ARG A 108 10.07 6.91 -6.26
C ARG A 108 8.61 6.63 -5.96
N PHE A 109 8.02 5.67 -6.68
CA PHE A 109 6.64 5.22 -6.46
C PHE A 109 6.45 4.72 -5.02
N ALA A 110 7.35 3.86 -4.52
CA ALA A 110 7.31 3.34 -3.16
C ALA A 110 7.34 4.46 -2.09
N LYS A 111 8.08 5.54 -2.34
CA LYS A 111 8.14 6.71 -1.43
C LYS A 111 6.85 7.51 -1.38
N GLN A 112 6.08 7.53 -2.47
CA GLN A 112 4.85 8.32 -2.59
C GLN A 112 3.61 7.60 -2.13
N VAL A 113 3.56 6.27 -2.29
CA VAL A 113 2.44 5.47 -1.82
C VAL A 113 2.47 5.36 -0.30
N LYS A 114 1.33 5.64 0.33
CA LYS A 114 1.10 5.56 1.77
C LYS A 114 -0.02 4.58 2.05
N PHE A 115 0.22 3.71 3.02
CA PHE A 115 -0.78 2.77 3.50
C PHE A 115 -1.48 3.32 4.73
N LYS A 116 -2.81 3.29 4.75
CA LYS A 116 -3.61 3.55 5.95
C LYS A 116 -4.46 2.32 6.23
N HIS A 117 -4.01 1.52 7.18
CA HIS A 117 -4.82 0.45 7.74
C HIS A 117 -5.90 1.09 8.62
N VAL A 118 -7.16 0.91 8.26
CA VAL A 118 -8.27 1.39 9.08
C VAL A 118 -8.68 0.24 9.97
N ILE A 119 -8.35 0.33 11.25
CA ILE A 119 -8.92 -0.59 12.23
C ILE A 119 -10.36 -0.14 12.45
N ASP A 120 -11.31 -1.05 12.28
CA ASP A 120 -12.69 -0.73 12.60
C ASP A 120 -12.76 -0.38 14.09
N THR A 121 -13.29 0.79 14.42
CA THR A 121 -13.51 1.18 15.81
C THR A 121 -14.43 0.19 16.52
N GLU A 122 -15.30 -0.52 15.79
CA GLU A 122 -16.10 -1.62 16.34
C GLU A 122 -15.24 -2.86 16.68
N GLU A 123 -14.25 -3.21 15.86
CA GLU A 123 -13.34 -4.34 16.11
C GLU A 123 -12.45 -4.09 17.34
N ILE A 124 -12.00 -2.84 17.57
CA ILE A 124 -11.30 -2.45 18.81
C ILE A 124 -12.22 -2.60 20.03
N LYS A 125 -13.49 -2.18 19.90
CA LYS A 125 -14.47 -2.30 20.98
C LYS A 125 -14.72 -3.76 21.33
N ASP A 126 -14.89 -4.62 20.34
CA ASP A 126 -15.12 -6.06 20.54
C ASP A 126 -13.90 -6.78 21.12
N LEU A 127 -12.69 -6.46 20.65
CA LEU A 127 -11.44 -6.98 21.22
C LEU A 127 -11.23 -6.55 22.67
N THR A 128 -11.69 -5.34 23.04
CA THR A 128 -11.61 -4.82 24.41
C THR A 128 -12.63 -5.51 25.32
N VAL A 129 -13.86 -5.72 24.83
CA VAL A 129 -14.92 -6.43 25.57
C VAL A 129 -14.54 -7.90 25.81
N GLN A 130 -14.00 -8.59 24.80
CA GLN A 130 -13.56 -9.99 24.95
C GLN A 130 -12.41 -10.14 25.95
N LYS A 131 -11.45 -9.21 25.99
CA LYS A 131 -10.35 -9.23 26.96
C LYS A 131 -10.78 -8.90 28.39
N LEU A 132 -11.86 -8.12 28.56
CA LEU A 132 -12.40 -7.75 29.88
C LEU A 132 -13.39 -8.78 30.44
N GLN A 133 -14.00 -9.61 29.58
CA GLN A 133 -14.92 -10.67 29.97
C GLN A 133 -14.23 -12.05 30.14
N GLY A 134 -12.91 -12.12 29.91
CA GLY A 134 -12.09 -13.31 30.03
C GLY A 134 -10.98 -13.21 31.08
N ALA A 135 -11.28 -12.63 32.25
CA ALA A 135 -10.45 -12.67 33.46
C ALA A 135 -11.32 -13.00 34.68
#